data_AF-A0A8C9L5F5-F1
#
_entry.id   AF-A0A8C9L5F5-F1
#
_cell.length_a   1.000
_cell.length_b   1.000
_cell.length_c   1.000
_cell.angle_alpha   90.00
_cell.angle_beta   90.00
_cell.angle_gamma   90.00
#
_symmetry.space_group_name_H-M   'P 1'
#
loop_
_entity.id
_entity.type
_entity.pdbx_description
1 polymer ?
#
loop_
_entity_poly.entity_id
_entity_poly.type
_entity_poly.pdbx_seq_one_letter_code
_entity_poly.pdbx_strand_id
1 'polypeptide(L)'
;MAVYRCSLCRRTSFTGRRHLYSAAHRRRLQEALGRLEEEVAAARAAMDGAAVRRYDPAEHERRVWCLCCGCGVRRDGRSGALALPHAGLLQHLAGAEHRRETARFWRENRADAALRERFVVAAEEYARFAAALERAVGAYEEREEENIRQMAARIREAEQRQRDTVRAALEVGAAEDTSGCAELPGPSAMQTGPDLSWMEPGQALTFIGHQETEGKGNVHTGAKPPWLTDEDEEDGSKQQIGPSYEEFLKQKEKQKLKKLPAERVGANFDHTSQTGDSWLPSFGRVWNHGRRWQSR
;
A
#
# COMPACT_ATOMS: atom_id res chain seq x y z
N MET A 1 -5.77 -35.53 46.57
CA MET A 1 -6.48 -35.57 45.28
C MET A 1 -5.61 -34.90 44.22
N ALA A 2 -5.31 -35.56 43.11
CA ALA A 2 -4.48 -34.97 42.06
C ALA A 2 -5.33 -34.01 41.21
N VAL A 3 -5.04 -32.72 41.31
CA VAL A 3 -5.68 -31.67 40.51
C VAL A 3 -4.96 -31.60 39.16
N TYR A 4 -5.68 -31.77 38.06
CA TYR A 4 -5.13 -31.66 36.70
C TYR A 4 -5.92 -30.64 35.87
N ARG A 5 -5.23 -29.70 35.25
CA ARG A 5 -5.85 -28.70 34.36
C ARG A 5 -5.60 -29.05 32.91
N CYS A 6 -6.68 -29.21 32.13
CA CYS A 6 -6.61 -29.40 30.69
C CYS A 6 -6.42 -28.05 29.99
N SER A 7 -5.40 -27.91 29.16
CA SER A 7 -5.22 -26.72 28.30
C SER A 7 -6.29 -26.65 27.20
N LEU A 8 -6.63 -27.78 26.59
CA LEU A 8 -7.63 -27.85 25.52
C LEU A 8 -9.05 -27.59 26.01
N CYS A 9 -9.45 -28.27 27.09
CA CYS A 9 -10.80 -28.13 27.62
C CYS A 9 -10.97 -26.91 28.53
N ARG A 10 -9.87 -26.26 28.95
CA ARG A 10 -9.82 -25.18 29.95
C ARG A 10 -10.58 -25.52 31.23
N ARG A 11 -10.49 -26.78 31.65
CA ARG A 11 -11.19 -27.34 32.80
C ARG A 11 -10.21 -27.97 33.77
N THR A 12 -10.46 -27.75 35.05
CA THR A 12 -9.77 -28.44 36.13
C THR A 12 -10.52 -29.74 36.43
N SER A 13 -9.80 -30.85 36.45
CA SER A 13 -10.30 -32.17 36.81
C SER A 13 -9.69 -32.58 38.13
N PHE A 14 -10.56 -32.93 39.08
CA PHE A 14 -10.17 -33.43 40.41
C PHE A 14 -9.95 -34.95 40.42
N THR A 15 -10.33 -35.64 39.33
CA THR A 15 -10.12 -37.08 39.12
C THR A 15 -8.83 -37.38 38.34
N GLY A 16 -7.88 -36.44 38.35
CA GLY A 16 -6.63 -36.52 37.62
C GLY A 16 -6.83 -36.50 36.09
N ARG A 17 -6.12 -37.39 35.38
CA ARG A 17 -6.12 -37.44 33.90
C ARG A 17 -7.29 -38.23 33.29
N ARG A 18 -8.27 -38.69 34.09
CA ARG A 18 -9.41 -39.47 33.58
C ARG A 18 -10.27 -38.70 32.58
N HIS A 19 -10.35 -37.37 32.69
CA HIS A 19 -11.18 -36.58 31.77
C HIS A 19 -10.74 -36.67 30.29
N LEU A 20 -9.48 -37.03 30.02
CA LEU A 20 -8.95 -37.18 28.66
C LEU A 20 -9.70 -38.27 27.88
N TYR A 21 -10.26 -39.27 28.57
CA TYR A 21 -11.03 -40.35 27.97
C TYR A 21 -12.51 -39.98 27.72
N SER A 22 -12.95 -38.80 28.16
CA SER A 22 -14.33 -38.38 27.95
C SER A 22 -14.62 -38.10 26.47
N ALA A 23 -15.85 -38.44 26.03
CA ALA A 23 -16.29 -38.12 24.67
C ALA A 23 -16.22 -36.61 24.38
N ALA A 24 -16.52 -35.78 25.38
CA ALA A 24 -16.44 -34.32 25.26
C ALA A 24 -15.00 -33.81 25.00
N HIS A 25 -13.99 -34.39 25.67
CA HIS A 25 -12.59 -34.04 25.41
C HIS A 25 -12.18 -34.46 23.99
N ARG A 26 -12.47 -35.71 23.61
CA ARG A 26 -12.13 -36.24 22.28
C ARG A 26 -12.75 -35.43 21.15
N ARG A 27 -14.02 -35.05 21.27
CA ARG A 27 -14.70 -34.19 20.29
C ARG A 27 -14.03 -32.83 20.15
N ARG A 28 -13.72 -32.15 21.27
CA ARG A 28 -13.02 -30.86 21.25
C ARG A 28 -11.63 -30.95 20.65
N LEU A 29 -10.91 -32.04 20.95
CA LEU A 29 -9.60 -32.31 20.38
C LEU A 29 -9.70 -32.51 18.85
N GLN A 30 -10.67 -33.28 18.37
CA GLN A 30 -10.91 -33.48 16.94
C GLN A 30 -11.27 -32.17 16.23
N GLU A 31 -12.18 -31.37 16.80
CA GLU A 31 -12.55 -30.06 16.24
C GLU A 31 -11.35 -29.11 16.16
N ALA A 32 -10.49 -29.10 17.20
CA ALA A 32 -9.30 -28.24 17.22
C ALA A 32 -8.21 -28.72 16.24
N LEU A 33 -8.02 -30.04 16.12
CA LEU A 33 -7.10 -30.63 15.15
C LEU A 33 -7.58 -30.43 13.72
N GLY A 34 -8.89 -30.51 13.45
CA GLY A 34 -9.46 -30.31 12.12
C GLY A 34 -9.15 -28.91 11.55
N ARG A 35 -9.26 -27.86 12.37
CA ARG A 35 -8.88 -26.49 11.96
C ARG A 35 -7.40 -26.37 11.60
N LEU A 36 -6.53 -27.03 12.36
CA LEU A 36 -5.11 -27.05 12.05
C LEU A 36 -4.83 -27.90 10.80
N GLU A 37 -5.56 -28.99 10.62
CA GLU A 37 -5.44 -29.89 9.47
C GLU A 37 -5.78 -29.17 8.17
N GLU A 38 -6.84 -28.35 8.16
CA GLU A 38 -7.20 -27.51 7.00
C GLU A 38 -6.05 -26.57 6.59
N GLU A 39 -5.43 -25.89 7.55
CA GLU A 39 -4.29 -25.00 7.30
C GLU A 39 -3.04 -25.76 6.84
N VAL A 40 -2.77 -26.93 7.42
CA VAL A 40 -1.66 -27.81 7.01
C VAL A 40 -1.89 -28.36 5.61
N ALA A 41 -3.12 -28.77 5.28
CA ALA A 41 -3.49 -29.28 3.96
C ALA A 41 -3.34 -28.18 2.90
N ALA A 42 -3.81 -26.96 3.17
CA ALA A 42 -3.61 -25.81 2.31
C ALA A 42 -2.12 -25.51 2.07
N ALA A 43 -1.31 -25.57 3.15
CA ALA A 43 0.13 -25.37 3.04
C ALA A 43 0.83 -26.45 2.22
N ARG A 44 0.45 -27.73 2.38
CA ARG A 44 0.99 -28.83 1.58
C ARG A 44 0.61 -28.70 0.10
N ALA A 45 -0.63 -28.35 -0.21
CA ALA A 45 -1.07 -28.13 -1.58
C ALA A 45 -0.29 -26.98 -2.25
N ALA A 46 0.11 -25.95 -1.49
CA ALA A 46 0.93 -24.86 -1.99
C ALA A 46 2.38 -25.28 -2.32
N MET A 47 2.86 -26.45 -1.86
CA MET A 47 4.22 -26.91 -2.13
C MET A 47 4.45 -27.25 -3.60
N ASP A 48 3.42 -27.73 -4.31
CA ASP A 48 3.54 -28.20 -5.69
C ASP A 48 3.73 -27.05 -6.70
N GLY A 49 3.41 -25.80 -6.32
CA GLY A 49 3.45 -24.63 -7.19
C GLY A 49 4.47 -23.56 -6.84
N ALA A 50 5.14 -23.66 -5.68
CA ALA A 50 6.15 -22.71 -5.18
C ALA A 50 5.91 -21.25 -5.62
N ALA A 51 4.77 -20.69 -5.21
CA ALA A 51 4.35 -19.36 -5.66
C ALA A 51 5.15 -18.25 -4.97
N VAL A 52 5.37 -17.15 -5.69
CA VAL A 52 5.98 -15.91 -5.19
C VAL A 52 5.05 -14.76 -5.54
N ARG A 53 4.82 -13.85 -4.57
CA ARG A 53 3.97 -12.67 -4.75
C ARG A 53 4.67 -11.42 -4.25
N ARG A 54 4.22 -10.25 -4.69
CA ARG A 54 4.64 -8.99 -4.06
C ARG A 54 4.13 -8.94 -2.63
N TYR A 55 4.96 -8.39 -1.74
CA TYR A 55 4.61 -8.27 -0.34
C TYR A 55 3.53 -7.22 -0.11
N ASP A 56 2.53 -7.62 0.65
CA ASP A 56 1.42 -6.83 1.16
C ASP A 56 1.25 -7.20 2.66
N PRO A 57 1.48 -6.25 3.58
CA PRO A 57 1.27 -6.48 5.01
C PRO A 57 -0.13 -7.01 5.35
N ALA A 58 -1.17 -6.53 4.67
CA ALA A 58 -2.56 -6.87 4.99
C ALA A 58 -2.85 -8.35 4.72
N GLU A 59 -2.23 -8.91 3.68
CA GLU A 59 -2.42 -10.31 3.27
C GLU A 59 -1.40 -11.26 3.91
N HIS A 60 -0.15 -10.83 4.07
CA HIS A 60 0.99 -11.71 4.33
C HIS A 60 1.52 -11.71 5.77
N GLU A 61 0.99 -10.86 6.65
CA GLU A 61 1.29 -10.89 8.09
C GLU A 61 0.36 -11.80 8.90
N ARG A 62 -0.54 -12.53 8.22
CA ARG A 62 -1.45 -13.49 8.85
C ARG A 62 -0.70 -14.54 9.66
N ARG A 63 -1.21 -14.84 10.86
CA ARG A 63 -0.69 -15.87 11.75
C ARG A 63 -1.66 -17.04 11.88
N VAL A 64 -1.11 -18.24 11.88
CA VAL A 64 -1.82 -19.50 12.16
C VAL A 64 -1.43 -19.97 13.55
N TRP A 65 -2.41 -20.36 14.36
CA TRP A 65 -2.16 -20.89 15.70
C TRP A 65 -1.79 -22.37 15.62
N CYS A 66 -0.57 -22.72 16.02
CA CYS A 66 -0.16 -24.12 16.13
C CYS A 66 -0.60 -24.69 17.48
N LEU A 67 -1.55 -25.63 17.46
CA LEU A 67 -2.06 -26.26 18.67
C LEU A 67 -1.01 -27.13 19.39
N CYS A 68 -0.09 -27.74 18.62
CA CYS A 68 0.96 -28.60 19.16
C CYS A 68 1.96 -27.80 20.01
N CYS A 69 2.39 -26.66 19.48
CA CYS A 69 3.42 -25.82 20.08
C CYS A 69 2.82 -24.75 21.01
N GLY A 70 1.52 -24.45 20.89
CA GLY A 70 0.87 -23.40 21.66
C GLY A 70 1.39 -22.00 21.31
N CYS A 71 1.70 -21.75 20.04
CA CYS A 71 2.24 -20.47 19.57
C CYS A 71 1.65 -20.02 18.23
N GLY A 72 1.73 -18.71 17.96
CA GLY A 72 1.29 -18.11 16.70
C GLY A 72 2.40 -18.06 15.65
N VAL A 73 2.26 -18.87 14.61
CA VAL A 73 3.22 -19.06 13.52
C VAL A 73 2.85 -18.15 12.35
N ARG A 74 3.83 -17.57 11.65
CA ARG A 74 3.54 -16.82 10.42
C ARG A 74 3.06 -17.78 9.33
N ARG A 75 1.97 -17.45 8.65
CA ARG A 75 1.51 -18.24 7.50
C ARG A 75 2.53 -18.18 6.37
N ASP A 76 2.87 -16.96 5.98
CA ASP A 76 3.72 -16.69 4.82
C ASP A 76 5.15 -16.31 5.25
N GLY A 77 6.11 -16.69 4.40
CA GLY A 77 7.49 -16.23 4.48
C GLY A 77 7.68 -14.88 3.78
N ARG A 78 8.83 -14.25 3.97
CA ARG A 78 9.19 -12.99 3.33
C ARG A 78 10.63 -13.07 2.82
N SER A 79 10.84 -12.68 1.56
CA SER A 79 12.16 -12.45 0.98
C SER A 79 12.18 -11.04 0.39
N GLY A 80 12.82 -10.08 1.07
CA GLY A 80 12.83 -8.68 0.65
C GLY A 80 11.43 -8.08 0.46
N ALA A 81 11.11 -7.69 -0.78
CA ALA A 81 9.82 -7.15 -1.22
C ALA A 81 8.81 -8.23 -1.66
N LEU A 82 9.15 -9.50 -1.48
CA LEU A 82 8.35 -10.64 -1.90
C LEU A 82 7.76 -11.38 -0.70
N ALA A 83 6.52 -11.82 -0.86
CA ALA A 83 5.86 -12.76 0.03
C ALA A 83 5.94 -14.17 -0.55
N LEU A 84 6.17 -15.13 0.34
CA LEU A 84 6.26 -16.55 0.03
C LEU A 84 5.07 -17.26 0.70
N PRO A 85 3.94 -17.44 0.01
CA PRO A 85 2.72 -18.01 0.59
C PRO A 85 3.00 -19.36 1.27
N HIS A 86 2.45 -19.55 2.46
CA HIS A 86 2.58 -20.78 3.28
C HIS A 86 4.01 -21.17 3.71
N ALA A 87 5.06 -20.47 3.26
CA ALA A 87 6.44 -20.84 3.54
C ALA A 87 6.79 -20.78 5.03
N GLY A 88 6.23 -19.81 5.77
CA GLY A 88 6.45 -19.68 7.21
C GLY A 88 5.83 -20.83 8.01
N LEU A 89 4.62 -21.26 7.61
CA LEU A 89 3.95 -22.40 8.23
C LEU A 89 4.70 -23.70 7.91
N LEU A 90 5.07 -23.93 6.65
CA LEU A 90 5.81 -25.12 6.25
C LEU A 90 7.17 -25.24 6.96
N GLN A 91 7.88 -24.12 7.12
CA GLN A 91 9.14 -24.07 7.86
C GLN A 91 8.96 -24.52 9.32
N HIS A 92 7.89 -24.04 9.98
CA HIS A 92 7.57 -24.45 11.34
C HIS A 92 7.24 -25.95 11.41
N LEU A 93 6.39 -26.45 10.52
CA LEU A 93 5.95 -27.85 10.51
C LEU A 93 7.09 -28.84 10.22
N ALA A 94 8.13 -28.40 9.51
CA ALA A 94 9.33 -29.18 9.23
C ALA A 94 10.36 -29.15 10.38
N GLY A 95 10.22 -28.22 11.33
CA GLY A 95 11.14 -28.01 12.43
C GLY A 95 11.23 -29.17 13.41
N ALA A 96 12.43 -29.44 13.93
CA ALA A 96 12.67 -30.48 14.93
C ALA A 96 11.95 -30.19 16.27
N GLU A 97 11.81 -28.92 16.64
CA GLU A 97 11.07 -28.49 17.82
C GLU A 97 9.58 -28.84 17.69
N HIS A 98 8.95 -28.46 16.58
CA HIS A 98 7.55 -28.81 16.29
C HIS A 98 7.33 -30.32 16.36
N ARG A 99 8.20 -31.12 15.73
CA ARG A 99 8.10 -32.59 15.80
C ARG A 99 8.09 -33.14 17.24
N ARG A 100 8.92 -32.56 18.12
CA ARG A 100 8.96 -32.94 19.55
C ARG A 100 7.70 -32.51 20.28
N GLU A 101 7.23 -31.28 20.06
CA GLU A 101 6.01 -30.76 20.68
C GLU A 101 4.75 -31.48 20.17
N THR A 102 4.67 -31.83 18.88
CA THR A 102 3.61 -32.70 18.34
C THR A 102 3.62 -34.06 19.05
N ALA A 103 4.78 -34.72 19.19
CA ALA A 103 4.86 -35.99 19.89
C ALA A 103 4.44 -35.87 21.37
N ARG A 104 4.84 -34.78 22.04
CA ARG A 104 4.43 -34.48 23.42
C ARG A 104 2.92 -34.23 23.52
N PHE A 105 2.38 -33.37 22.67
CA PHE A 105 0.96 -33.03 22.62
C PHE A 105 0.08 -34.27 22.39
N TRP A 106 0.50 -35.17 21.50
CA TRP A 106 -0.20 -36.44 21.25
C TRP A 106 -0.26 -37.32 22.51
N ARG A 107 0.87 -37.45 23.23
CA ARG A 107 0.92 -38.22 24.48
C ARG A 107 0.07 -37.59 25.58
N GLU A 108 0.13 -36.26 25.72
CA GLU A 108 -0.58 -35.52 26.76
C GLU A 108 -2.10 -35.53 26.56
N ASN A 109 -2.57 -35.46 25.31
CA ASN A 109 -4.00 -35.39 24.97
C ASN A 109 -4.60 -36.72 24.50
N ARG A 110 -3.81 -37.80 24.44
CA ARG A 110 -4.27 -39.13 23.95
C ARG A 110 -4.91 -39.04 22.56
N ALA A 111 -4.31 -38.24 21.69
CA ALA A 111 -4.75 -38.10 20.31
C ALA A 111 -4.52 -39.39 19.52
N ASP A 112 -5.28 -39.57 18.44
CA ASP A 112 -5.14 -40.73 17.55
C ASP A 112 -3.75 -40.73 16.89
N ALA A 113 -3.00 -41.82 17.08
CA ALA A 113 -1.66 -41.99 16.55
C ALA A 113 -1.63 -41.97 15.01
N ALA A 114 -2.70 -42.43 14.34
CA ALA A 114 -2.78 -42.44 12.88
C ALA A 114 -2.78 -41.04 12.27
N LEU A 115 -3.25 -40.04 13.02
CA LEU A 115 -3.34 -38.66 12.53
C LEU A 115 -2.03 -37.88 12.70
N ARG A 116 -1.08 -38.35 13.51
CA ARG A 116 0.11 -37.58 13.89
C ARG A 116 0.93 -37.13 12.68
N GLU A 117 1.18 -38.03 11.74
CA GLU A 117 2.04 -37.76 10.58
C GLU A 117 1.45 -36.70 9.65
N ARG A 118 0.14 -36.46 9.69
CA ARG A 118 -0.49 -35.39 8.90
C ARG A 118 0.01 -34.00 9.30
N PHE A 119 0.31 -33.81 10.59
CA PHE A 119 0.69 -32.52 11.18
C PHE A 119 2.20 -32.26 11.19
N VAL A 120 3.01 -33.13 10.59
CA VAL A 120 4.47 -32.98 10.55
C VAL A 120 4.94 -33.05 9.10
N VAL A 121 5.74 -32.08 8.68
CA VAL A 121 6.37 -32.09 7.35
C VAL A 121 7.74 -32.75 7.47
N ALA A 122 8.10 -33.62 6.53
CA ALA A 122 9.44 -34.21 6.51
C ALA A 122 10.49 -33.14 6.14
N ALA A 123 11.70 -33.23 6.71
CA ALA A 123 12.72 -32.21 6.46
C ALA A 123 13.13 -32.20 4.98
N GLU A 124 13.11 -33.36 4.34
CA GLU A 124 13.42 -33.58 2.93
C GLU A 124 12.33 -33.02 2.00
N GLU A 125 11.06 -33.14 2.41
CA GLU A 125 9.92 -32.52 1.72
C GLU A 125 10.04 -30.99 1.73
N TYR A 126 10.35 -30.43 2.90
CA TYR A 126 10.56 -29.00 3.03
C TYR A 126 11.80 -28.52 2.27
N ALA A 127 12.91 -29.27 2.29
CA ALA A 127 14.11 -28.91 1.55
C ALA A 127 13.85 -28.82 0.03
N ARG A 128 13.07 -29.77 -0.53
CA ARG A 128 12.65 -29.71 -1.94
C ARG A 128 11.82 -28.46 -2.24
N PHE A 129 10.90 -28.12 -1.35
CA PHE A 129 10.08 -26.91 -1.46
C PHE A 129 10.91 -25.63 -1.32
N ALA A 130 11.83 -25.56 -0.36
CA ALA A 130 12.73 -24.42 -0.17
C ALA A 130 13.58 -24.16 -1.43
N ALA A 131 14.16 -25.23 -2.00
CA ALA A 131 14.89 -25.12 -3.26
C ALA A 131 13.99 -24.67 -4.44
N ALA A 132 12.72 -25.09 -4.47
CA ALA A 132 11.76 -24.62 -5.46
C ALA A 132 11.40 -23.14 -5.28
N LEU A 133 11.22 -22.68 -4.04
CA LEU A 133 11.02 -21.27 -3.72
C LEU A 133 12.22 -20.41 -4.11
N GLU A 134 13.45 -20.86 -3.82
CA GLU A 134 14.67 -20.14 -4.20
C GLU A 134 14.74 -19.94 -5.72
N ARG A 135 14.45 -20.99 -6.50
CA ARG A 135 14.35 -20.88 -7.96
C ARG A 135 13.23 -19.92 -8.41
N ALA A 136 12.07 -19.97 -7.77
CA ALA A 136 10.94 -19.11 -8.11
C ALA A 136 11.21 -17.64 -7.78
N VAL A 137 11.90 -17.35 -6.67
CA VAL A 137 12.36 -16.01 -6.29
C VAL A 137 13.38 -15.51 -7.31
N GLY A 138 14.41 -16.29 -7.63
CA GLY A 138 15.40 -15.92 -8.63
C GLY A 138 14.79 -15.65 -10.00
N ALA A 139 13.88 -16.51 -10.47
CA ALA A 139 13.17 -16.30 -11.74
C ALA A 139 12.27 -15.05 -11.73
N TYR A 140 11.74 -14.65 -10.57
CA TYR A 140 10.99 -13.40 -10.43
C TYR A 140 11.93 -12.19 -10.52
N GLU A 141 13.05 -12.23 -9.81
CA GLU A 141 14.06 -11.17 -9.79
C GLU A 141 14.66 -10.94 -11.18
N GLU A 142 15.04 -12.02 -11.89
CA GLU A 142 15.54 -11.93 -13.27
C GLU A 142 14.53 -11.29 -14.24
N ARG A 143 13.24 -11.60 -14.10
CA ARG A 143 12.17 -10.97 -14.91
C ARG A 143 12.04 -9.49 -14.61
N GLU A 144 12.10 -9.09 -13.34
CA GLU A 144 12.06 -7.68 -12.97
C GLU A 144 13.31 -6.94 -13.48
N GLU A 145 14.50 -7.56 -13.43
CA GLU A 145 15.72 -6.98 -14.01
C GLU A 145 15.63 -6.81 -15.53
N GLU A 146 15.08 -7.80 -16.23
CA GLU A 146 14.82 -7.71 -17.67
C GLU A 146 13.87 -6.55 -17.99
N ASN A 147 12.79 -6.41 -17.21
CA ASN A 147 11.85 -5.29 -17.33
C ASN A 147 12.56 -3.93 -17.12
N ILE A 148 13.42 -3.83 -16.12
CA ILE A 148 14.22 -2.62 -15.85
C ILE A 148 15.18 -2.34 -17.01
N ARG A 149 15.87 -3.37 -17.53
CA ARG A 149 16.80 -3.25 -18.66
C ARG A 149 16.08 -2.77 -19.93
N GLN A 150 14.89 -3.30 -20.22
CA GLN A 150 14.07 -2.87 -21.34
C GLN A 150 13.57 -1.42 -21.18
N MET A 151 13.13 -1.04 -19.97
CA MET A 151 12.73 0.33 -19.67
C MET A 151 13.90 1.31 -19.91
N ALA A 152 15.09 0.99 -19.41
CA ALA A 152 16.29 1.80 -19.58
C ALA A 152 16.71 1.91 -21.06
N ALA A 153 16.55 0.84 -21.86
CA ALA A 153 16.81 0.88 -23.29
C ALA A 153 15.87 1.85 -24.03
N ARG A 154 14.57 1.82 -23.70
CA ARG A 154 13.58 2.76 -24.28
C ARG A 154 13.89 4.21 -23.95
N ILE A 155 14.32 4.49 -22.72
CA ILE A 155 14.72 5.84 -22.29
C ILE A 155 15.91 6.31 -23.13
N ARG A 156 16.96 5.48 -23.26
CA ARG A 156 18.14 5.83 -24.06
C ARG A 156 17.81 6.09 -25.53
N GLU A 157 16.92 5.29 -26.11
CA GLU A 157 16.49 5.47 -27.49
C GLU A 157 15.65 6.76 -27.67
N ALA A 158 14.80 7.09 -26.70
CA ALA A 158 14.04 8.34 -26.70
C ALA A 158 14.97 9.56 -26.56
N GLU A 159 15.97 9.51 -25.69
CA GLU A 159 17.00 10.55 -25.56
C GLU A 159 17.81 10.72 -26.85
N GLN A 160 18.14 9.62 -27.53
CA GLN A 160 18.82 9.69 -28.83
C GLN A 160 17.94 10.39 -29.88
N ARG A 161 16.66 9.99 -29.99
CA ARG A 161 15.69 10.66 -30.89
C ARG A 161 15.56 12.15 -30.60
N GLN A 162 15.53 12.55 -29.32
CA GLN A 162 15.49 13.97 -28.94
C GLN A 162 16.74 14.71 -29.39
N ARG A 163 17.93 14.13 -29.16
CA ARG A 163 19.21 14.72 -29.60
C ARG A 163 19.29 14.86 -31.11
N ASP A 164 18.82 13.87 -31.86
CA ASP A 164 18.83 13.88 -33.32
C ASP A 164 17.88 14.98 -33.86
N THR A 165 16.69 15.12 -33.29
CA THR A 165 15.76 16.22 -33.64
C THR A 165 16.36 17.59 -33.35
N VAL A 166 16.98 17.78 -32.18
CA VAL A 166 17.65 19.04 -31.82
C VAL A 166 18.79 19.33 -32.78
N ARG A 167 19.61 18.34 -33.13
CA ARG A 167 20.70 18.48 -34.10
C ARG A 167 20.17 18.90 -35.48
N ALA A 168 19.15 18.22 -35.98
CA ALA A 168 18.55 18.53 -37.28
C ALA A 168 18.00 19.96 -37.32
N ALA A 169 17.36 20.44 -36.24
CA ALA A 169 16.88 21.82 -36.15
C ALA A 169 18.01 22.86 -36.19
N LEU A 170 19.15 22.57 -35.53
CA LEU A 170 20.34 23.44 -35.56
C LEU A 170 21.01 23.46 -36.94
N GLU A 171 21.07 22.32 -37.64
CA GLU A 171 21.65 22.23 -38.99
C GLU A 171 20.81 22.98 -40.05
N VAL A 172 19.47 22.96 -39.92
CA VAL A 172 18.57 23.74 -40.79
C VAL A 172 18.74 25.25 -40.55
N GLY A 173 18.87 25.69 -39.30
CA GLY A 173 19.09 27.11 -38.97
C GLY A 173 20.44 27.65 -39.47
N ALA A 174 21.49 26.83 -39.51
CA ALA A 174 22.81 27.26 -39.99
C ALA A 174 22.91 27.36 -41.54
N ALA A 175 22.06 26.63 -42.28
CA ALA A 175 22.03 26.68 -43.73
C ALA A 175 21.36 27.94 -44.30
N GLU A 176 20.39 28.52 -43.56
CA GLU A 176 19.69 29.74 -43.96
C GLU A 176 20.54 31.02 -43.81
N ASP A 177 21.63 30.98 -43.03
CA ASP A 177 22.52 32.13 -42.78
C ASP A 177 23.59 32.35 -43.89
N THR A 178 23.61 31.56 -44.97
CA THR A 178 24.64 31.65 -46.04
C THR A 178 24.14 32.14 -47.41
N SER A 179 22.89 32.59 -47.53
CA SER A 179 22.39 33.21 -48.76
C SER A 179 21.64 34.50 -48.46
N GLY A 180 22.35 35.63 -48.48
CA GLY A 180 21.72 36.94 -48.45
C GLY A 180 20.82 37.16 -49.66
N CYS A 181 19.54 37.47 -49.44
CA CYS A 181 18.79 38.39 -50.29
C CYS A 181 17.45 38.82 -49.65
N ALA A 182 17.28 40.14 -49.55
CA ALA A 182 16.06 40.93 -49.64
C ALA A 182 14.82 40.57 -48.80
N GLU A 183 14.51 41.51 -47.90
CA GLU A 183 13.20 41.74 -47.32
C GLU A 183 12.08 41.69 -48.37
N LEU A 184 11.05 40.87 -48.11
CA LEU A 184 9.72 41.03 -48.68
C LEU A 184 8.67 40.76 -47.59
N PRO A 185 7.76 41.70 -47.31
CA PRO A 185 6.68 41.48 -46.36
C PRO A 185 5.47 40.83 -47.05
N GLY A 186 4.96 39.74 -46.49
CA GLY A 186 3.62 39.24 -46.80
C GLY A 186 3.33 37.86 -46.20
N PRO A 187 2.08 37.39 -46.23
CA PRO A 187 0.84 38.07 -45.89
C PRO A 187 0.31 37.57 -44.52
N SER A 188 -0.46 38.43 -43.84
CA SER A 188 -1.24 38.04 -42.66
C SER A 188 -2.24 36.94 -43.03
N ALA A 189 -1.95 35.71 -42.62
CA ALA A 189 -2.88 34.58 -42.67
C ALA A 189 -3.07 34.07 -41.24
N MET A 190 -4.17 34.51 -40.62
CA MET A 190 -4.65 33.93 -39.37
C MET A 190 -5.06 32.48 -39.64
N GLN A 191 -4.18 31.52 -39.36
CA GLN A 191 -4.58 30.14 -39.21
C GLN A 191 -4.98 29.93 -37.76
N THR A 192 -6.28 29.71 -37.56
CA THR A 192 -6.88 29.20 -36.34
C THR A 192 -6.09 27.98 -35.86
N GLY A 193 -5.57 28.08 -34.63
CA GLY A 193 -4.78 27.01 -34.00
C GLY A 193 -5.56 25.70 -33.90
N PRO A 194 -4.86 24.56 -33.82
CA PRO A 194 -5.50 23.27 -33.68
C PRO A 194 -6.22 23.19 -32.34
N ASP A 195 -7.47 22.73 -32.41
CA ASP A 195 -8.37 22.39 -31.31
C ASP A 195 -7.66 21.49 -30.28
N LEU A 196 -7.29 22.08 -29.14
CA LEU A 196 -6.71 21.39 -27.98
C LEU A 196 -7.84 20.74 -27.15
N SER A 197 -8.51 19.75 -27.72
CA SER A 197 -9.55 18.96 -27.02
C SER A 197 -8.98 17.80 -26.18
N TRP A 198 -7.68 17.80 -25.87
CA TRP A 198 -7.01 16.70 -25.13
C TRP A 198 -6.81 16.93 -23.63
N MET A 199 -7.39 17.98 -23.03
CA MET A 199 -7.38 18.12 -21.57
C MET A 199 -8.61 17.45 -20.94
N GLU A 200 -8.40 16.22 -20.47
CA GLU A 200 -9.22 15.56 -19.45
C GLU A 200 -9.58 16.52 -18.31
N PRO A 201 -10.86 16.60 -17.87
CA PRO A 201 -11.30 17.50 -16.80
C PRO A 201 -10.88 16.96 -15.42
N GLY A 202 -9.58 16.99 -15.14
CA GLY A 202 -9.05 16.43 -13.88
C GLY A 202 -7.70 16.98 -13.43
N GLN A 203 -7.05 17.86 -14.20
CA GLN A 203 -5.75 18.38 -13.82
C GLN A 203 -5.86 19.34 -12.62
N ALA A 204 -5.12 19.00 -11.55
CA ALA A 204 -4.98 19.86 -10.39
C ALA A 204 -4.18 21.11 -10.80
N LEU A 205 -4.80 22.28 -10.68
CA LEU A 205 -4.15 23.58 -10.87
C LEU A 205 -2.84 23.64 -10.08
N THR A 206 -1.71 23.73 -10.75
CA THR A 206 -0.41 24.00 -10.12
C THR A 206 -0.09 25.48 -10.31
N PHE A 207 0.14 26.19 -9.20
CA PHE A 207 0.58 27.58 -9.22
C PHE A 207 1.99 27.66 -9.80
N ILE A 208 2.12 28.29 -10.98
CA ILE A 208 3.38 28.62 -11.61
C ILE A 208 3.52 30.13 -11.42
N GLY A 209 4.42 30.54 -10.53
CA GLY A 209 4.52 31.91 -10.01
C GLY A 209 4.87 32.98 -11.05
N HIS A 210 5.10 34.20 -10.54
CA HIS A 210 5.33 35.40 -11.33
C HIS A 210 6.53 35.29 -12.29
N GLN A 211 6.31 35.57 -13.58
CA GLN A 211 7.37 35.99 -14.49
C GLN A 211 7.14 37.47 -14.83
N GLU A 212 8.21 38.24 -14.73
CA GLU A 212 8.26 39.63 -15.15
C GLU A 212 8.34 39.68 -16.67
N THR A 213 7.41 40.38 -17.31
CA THR A 213 7.49 40.68 -18.74
C THR A 213 7.15 42.13 -18.98
N GLU A 214 8.15 43.00 -18.85
CA GLU A 214 8.14 44.28 -19.55
C GLU A 214 9.42 44.37 -20.36
N GLY A 215 9.29 44.37 -21.69
CA GLY A 215 10.43 44.50 -22.58
C GLY A 215 10.27 43.71 -23.87
N LYS A 216 9.75 44.39 -24.88
CA LYS A 216 9.67 43.94 -26.28
C LYS A 216 11.06 43.51 -26.76
N GLY A 217 11.32 42.21 -26.87
CA GLY A 217 12.62 41.68 -27.28
C GLY A 217 12.48 40.33 -28.00
N ASN A 218 12.27 40.41 -29.31
CA ASN A 218 12.32 39.27 -30.24
C ASN A 218 13.69 38.57 -30.15
N VAL A 219 13.74 37.25 -30.32
CA VAL A 219 14.92 36.35 -30.11
C VAL A 219 16.15 36.68 -31.00
N HIS A 220 16.06 37.71 -31.85
CA HIS A 220 17.12 38.14 -32.76
C HIS A 220 17.87 39.43 -32.36
N THR A 221 17.53 40.10 -31.25
CA THR A 221 18.14 41.41 -30.91
C THR A 221 19.37 41.35 -30.00
N GLY A 222 19.88 40.16 -29.63
CA GLY A 222 21.09 40.03 -28.80
C GLY A 222 21.00 40.67 -27.40
N ALA A 223 19.79 41.04 -26.95
CA ALA A 223 19.57 41.61 -25.63
C ALA A 223 19.74 40.54 -24.55
N LYS A 224 20.37 40.91 -23.43
CA LYS A 224 20.52 40.01 -22.29
C LYS A 224 19.14 39.55 -21.83
N PRO A 225 18.95 38.24 -21.62
CA PRO A 225 17.68 37.72 -21.18
C PRO A 225 17.32 38.24 -19.78
N PRO A 226 16.02 38.33 -19.45
CA PRO A 226 15.50 39.02 -18.26
C PRO A 226 15.99 38.44 -16.92
N TRP A 227 16.60 37.26 -16.90
CA TRP A 227 17.21 36.67 -15.70
C TRP A 227 18.68 37.09 -15.49
N LEU A 228 19.20 38.05 -16.26
CA LEU A 228 20.60 38.49 -16.25
C LEU A 228 20.76 40.01 -16.04
N THR A 229 19.72 40.68 -15.57
CA THR A 229 19.75 42.08 -15.11
C THR A 229 19.84 42.11 -13.59
N ASP A 230 20.84 42.83 -13.07
CA ASP A 230 20.94 43.12 -11.65
C ASP A 230 19.83 44.11 -11.29
N GLU A 231 19.02 43.71 -10.31
CA GLU A 231 17.75 44.33 -9.90
C GLU A 231 17.97 45.76 -9.36
N ASP A 232 17.43 46.78 -10.03
CA ASP A 232 17.09 48.06 -9.41
C ASP A 232 16.00 48.79 -10.26
N GLU A 233 15.04 49.39 -9.54
CA GLU A 233 14.00 50.36 -9.97
C GLU A 233 12.59 49.86 -10.36
N GLU A 234 11.76 49.77 -9.31
CA GLU A 234 10.49 50.49 -9.07
C GLU A 234 9.40 50.59 -10.18
N ASP A 235 8.20 50.11 -9.77
CA ASP A 235 6.84 50.40 -10.26
C ASP A 235 6.36 49.90 -11.64
N GLY A 236 5.69 48.73 -11.61
CA GLY A 236 4.84 48.22 -12.70
C GLY A 236 3.73 47.31 -12.17
N SER A 237 2.47 47.73 -12.34
CA SER A 237 1.28 47.05 -11.80
C SER A 237 1.06 45.64 -12.40
N LYS A 238 1.12 44.62 -11.53
CA LYS A 238 1.06 43.19 -11.86
C LYS A 238 -0.35 42.75 -12.30
N GLN A 239 -0.58 42.59 -13.60
CA GLN A 239 -1.80 41.91 -14.09
C GLN A 239 -1.65 40.38 -13.91
N GLN A 240 -2.61 39.76 -13.23
CA GLN A 240 -2.59 38.34 -12.87
C GLN A 240 -3.06 37.46 -14.05
N ILE A 241 -2.22 36.51 -14.48
CA ILE A 241 -2.63 35.42 -15.37
C ILE A 241 -2.77 34.14 -14.54
N GLY A 242 -3.96 33.54 -14.57
CA GLY A 242 -4.34 32.38 -13.77
C GLY A 242 -5.18 32.75 -12.54
N PRO A 243 -5.93 31.79 -11.97
CA PRO A 243 -6.74 32.04 -10.79
C PRO A 243 -5.86 32.54 -9.65
N SER A 244 -6.37 33.51 -8.90
CA SER A 244 -5.59 34.16 -7.84
C SER A 244 -5.12 33.11 -6.82
N TYR A 245 -4.04 33.43 -6.09
CA TYR A 245 -3.54 32.53 -5.03
C TYR A 245 -4.64 32.13 -4.04
N GLU A 246 -5.56 33.04 -3.74
CA GLU A 246 -6.74 32.76 -2.91
C GLU A 246 -7.70 31.76 -3.57
N GLU A 247 -7.91 31.85 -4.88
CA GLU A 247 -8.75 30.91 -5.62
C GLU A 247 -8.14 29.51 -5.66
N PHE A 248 -6.82 29.40 -5.78
CA PHE A 248 -6.12 28.11 -5.67
C PHE A 248 -6.32 27.47 -4.28
N LEU A 249 -6.19 28.25 -3.20
CA LEU A 249 -6.44 27.76 -1.85
C LEU A 249 -7.89 27.30 -1.67
N LYS A 250 -8.87 28.08 -2.15
CA LYS A 250 -10.30 27.71 -2.13
C LYS A 250 -10.56 26.40 -2.89
N GLN A 251 -9.90 26.19 -4.02
CA GLN A 251 -10.03 24.95 -4.79
C GLN A 251 -9.44 23.75 -4.06
N LYS A 252 -8.28 23.92 -3.40
CA LYS A 252 -7.64 22.90 -2.58
C LYS A 252 -8.53 22.49 -1.40
N GLU A 253 -9.22 23.44 -0.77
CA GLU A 253 -10.20 23.17 0.29
C GLU A 253 -11.42 22.42 -0.24
N LYS A 254 -11.98 22.81 -1.40
CA LYS A 254 -13.09 22.08 -2.03
C LYS A 254 -12.72 20.64 -2.36
N GLN A 255 -11.49 20.38 -2.82
CA GLN A 255 -11.02 19.01 -3.06
C GLN A 255 -10.88 18.19 -1.76
N LYS A 256 -10.48 18.82 -0.64
CA LYS A 256 -10.47 18.16 0.68
C LYS A 256 -11.88 17.80 1.14
N LEU A 257 -12.86 18.69 0.93
CA LEU A 257 -14.27 18.44 1.27
C LEU A 257 -14.88 17.31 0.43
N LYS A 258 -14.56 17.23 -0.87
CA LYS A 258 -15.02 16.14 -1.76
C LYS A 258 -14.51 14.75 -1.36
N LYS A 259 -13.39 14.65 -0.64
CA LYS A 259 -12.82 13.38 -0.15
C LYS A 259 -13.50 12.86 1.13
N LEU A 260 -14.35 13.67 1.77
CA LEU A 260 -15.05 13.31 2.99
C LEU A 260 -16.43 12.69 2.64
N PRO A 261 -16.85 11.60 3.30
CA PRO A 261 -18.19 11.03 3.11
C PRO A 261 -19.29 12.04 3.42
N ALA A 262 -20.25 12.21 2.50
CA ALA A 262 -21.35 13.17 2.66
C ALA A 262 -22.26 12.86 3.86
N GLU A 263 -22.39 11.59 4.24
CA GLU A 263 -23.24 11.14 5.35
C GLU A 263 -22.51 11.10 6.71
N ARG A 264 -21.33 11.73 6.85
CA ARG A 264 -20.65 11.77 8.16
C ARG A 264 -21.45 12.58 9.17
N VAL A 265 -21.54 12.07 10.40
CA VAL A 265 -22.16 12.78 11.53
C VAL A 265 -21.49 14.15 11.70
N GLY A 266 -22.24 15.23 11.59
CA GLY A 266 -21.73 16.61 11.62
C GLY A 266 -21.59 17.31 10.26
N ALA A 267 -21.80 16.63 9.13
CA ALA A 267 -21.77 17.27 7.80
C ALA A 267 -22.91 18.26 7.55
N ASN A 268 -24.10 17.98 8.11
CA ASN A 268 -25.30 18.84 8.01
C ASN A 268 -25.48 19.72 9.26
N PHE A 269 -24.46 19.84 10.11
CA PHE A 269 -24.58 20.61 11.34
C PHE A 269 -24.38 22.10 11.06
N ASP A 270 -25.46 22.86 11.18
CA ASP A 270 -25.43 24.30 10.99
C ASP A 270 -24.81 24.99 12.22
N HIS A 271 -23.54 25.37 12.09
CA HIS A 271 -22.76 26.05 13.13
C HIS A 271 -23.23 27.48 13.43
N THR A 272 -24.24 27.99 12.72
CA THR A 272 -24.81 29.34 12.95
C THR A 272 -26.03 29.33 13.86
N SER A 273 -26.54 28.15 14.22
CA SER A 273 -27.65 28.02 15.16
C SER A 273 -27.18 28.24 16.60
N GLN A 274 -27.66 29.30 17.27
CA GLN A 274 -27.44 29.48 18.70
C GLN A 274 -28.23 28.42 19.46
N THR A 275 -27.51 27.50 20.09
CA THR A 275 -28.09 26.41 20.88
C THR A 275 -28.37 26.93 22.29
N GLY A 276 -29.64 26.95 22.71
CA GLY A 276 -30.01 27.38 24.08
C GLY A 276 -29.51 26.42 25.16
N ASP A 277 -29.47 26.86 26.42
CA ASP A 277 -28.97 26.11 27.59
C ASP A 277 -29.67 24.75 27.85
N SER A 278 -30.77 24.47 27.16
CA SER A 278 -31.50 23.21 27.17
C SER A 278 -31.04 22.21 26.10
N TRP A 279 -30.02 22.52 25.31
CA TRP A 279 -29.50 21.66 24.23
C TRP A 279 -28.88 20.36 24.76
N LEU A 280 -28.31 20.39 25.97
CA LEU A 280 -27.78 19.19 26.60
C LEU A 280 -28.94 18.33 27.13
N PRO A 281 -29.12 17.08 26.66
CA PRO A 281 -30.01 16.13 27.30
C PRO A 281 -29.66 16.09 28.79
N SER A 282 -30.65 16.18 29.68
CA SER A 282 -30.34 16.09 31.11
C SER A 282 -29.86 14.67 31.41
N PHE A 283 -28.53 14.45 31.38
CA PHE A 283 -27.90 13.20 31.77
C PHE A 283 -27.98 13.07 33.29
N GLY A 284 -29.20 12.83 33.78
CA GLY A 284 -29.65 12.83 35.18
C GLY A 284 -28.51 12.79 36.18
N ARG A 285 -27.96 13.97 36.48
CA ARG A 285 -26.89 14.26 37.44
C ARG A 285 -25.83 13.14 37.63
N VAL A 286 -25.39 12.48 36.55
CA VAL A 286 -24.29 11.48 36.58
C VAL A 286 -23.00 12.09 37.16
N TRP A 287 -22.88 13.41 37.08
CA TRP A 287 -21.71 14.18 37.50
C TRP A 287 -21.93 15.10 38.71
N ASN A 288 -23.06 14.98 39.45
CA ASN A 288 -23.24 15.73 40.71
C ASN A 288 -23.24 14.78 41.92
N HIS A 289 -22.53 15.15 42.98
CA HIS A 289 -22.58 14.44 44.26
C HIS A 289 -23.84 14.85 45.06
N GLY A 290 -24.71 13.88 45.36
CA GLY A 290 -25.91 14.05 46.20
C GLY A 290 -26.87 12.86 46.12
N ARG A 291 -27.74 12.66 47.13
CA ARG A 291 -28.70 11.54 47.15
C ARG A 291 -29.94 11.83 46.29
N ARG A 292 -30.40 10.79 45.58
CA ARG A 292 -31.40 10.84 44.51
C ARG A 292 -32.84 11.25 44.93
N TRP A 293 -33.15 11.32 46.22
CA TRP A 293 -34.52 11.57 46.72
C TRP A 293 -34.83 13.04 47.05
N GLN A 294 -33.86 13.95 46.90
CA GLN A 294 -34.01 15.37 47.27
C GLN A 294 -34.28 16.30 46.08
N SER A 295 -34.68 15.81 44.90
CA SER A 295 -35.01 16.68 43.77
C SER A 295 -36.36 16.34 43.14
N ARG A 296 -37.18 17.39 43.00
CA ARG A 296 -38.41 17.43 42.20
C ARG A 296 -38.12 17.28 40.70
#